data_AF-A0A7J7JS47-F1
#
_entry.id   AF-A0A7J7JS47-F1
#
_cell.length_a   1.000
_cell.length_b   1.000
_cell.length_c   1.000
_cell.angle_alpha   90.00
_cell.angle_beta   90.00
_cell.angle_gamma   90.00
#
_symmetry.space_group_name_H-M   'P 1'
#
loop_
_entity.id
_entity.type
_entity.pdbx_description
1 polymer ?
#
loop_
_entity_poly.entity_id
_entity_poly.type
_entity_poly.pdbx_seq_one_letter_code
_entity_poly.pdbx_strand_id
1 'polypeptide(L)'
;MSSKSVLMCLDVSASRFSANVLSALKNVSTYKNVEKQVFVHMYSATPTSTSTSSSTSGSTTTAFSSGLFSTRPYLKKLLQCTSHVYNSASKHAPLLNFTVLQRYSPQQPQRLEGDVNLLLVDVHHMDPLVDAAKQYFGLSPDVQVISCHADETTPNDSLEALFQDLDPQTYDYCALGGTFDSIHNGHKVLLGAAIALTNKSLTIGVTDQAMNQRKTLHELITLIEDRKAAVREFVEQVRPEIEYEVVTLRDVYGPTVTDEKLQCIVVSEETKKGADMINQQRVGRGFSPMAKFCIPLVADDSHDAHQDAKVSSSSIREQKLGRLLRQPEPRSNLPARPYLIGLTGGIASGKSSVGKRLEALGAGLISSDLLAHKAYMKGSEAYHEIVKTFGEDIVNPESGEIERRKLGTIVFSDKSKLDQLNGIVWPATAKLVQQKIGELYQQGKEVCFIEAALLLEANWSSQLHEVWSCVIPEKEAVLRLHARDGLGEEEALKRIRSQSSNEYRVDNSNVVLCTLWDYQVTQQQVETAWKLLQERLKQFTTKQT
;
A
#
# COMPACT_ATOMS: atom_id res chain seq x y z
N MET A 1 -1.77 17.66 19.38
CA MET A 1 -0.80 18.64 18.83
C MET A 1 -1.29 18.98 17.44
N SER A 2 -1.45 20.25 17.07
CA SER A 2 -1.90 20.60 15.72
C SER A 2 -0.86 20.16 14.71
N SER A 3 -1.31 19.45 13.68
CA SER A 3 -0.45 18.97 12.61
C SER A 3 0.15 20.12 11.81
N LYS A 4 1.48 20.20 11.66
CA LYS A 4 2.16 21.33 10.98
C LYS A 4 2.33 21.08 9.48
N SER A 5 1.63 21.86 8.66
CA SER A 5 1.62 21.73 7.20
C SER A 5 2.44 22.84 6.51
N VAL A 6 2.87 22.59 5.27
CA VAL A 6 3.53 23.60 4.42
C VAL A 6 2.63 23.97 3.25
N LEU A 7 2.58 25.26 2.89
CA LEU A 7 1.97 25.72 1.65
C LEU A 7 3.05 26.28 0.72
N MET A 8 3.09 25.82 -0.52
CA MET A 8 3.95 26.32 -1.59
C MET A 8 3.11 27.05 -2.62
N CYS A 9 3.40 28.32 -2.89
CA CYS A 9 2.79 29.09 -3.98
C CYS A 9 3.80 29.26 -5.11
N LEU A 10 3.51 28.72 -6.29
CA LEU A 10 4.41 28.67 -7.44
C LEU A 10 3.78 29.27 -8.70
N ASP A 11 4.46 30.19 -9.35
CA ASP A 11 4.09 30.77 -10.64
C ASP A 11 4.38 29.80 -11.79
N VAL A 12 3.33 29.34 -12.47
CA VAL A 12 3.43 28.43 -13.61
C VAL A 12 3.89 29.12 -14.90
N SER A 13 3.84 30.45 -14.96
CA SER A 13 4.32 31.24 -16.10
C SER A 13 5.84 31.46 -16.07
N ALA A 14 6.49 31.16 -14.94
CA ALA A 14 7.93 31.27 -14.82
C ALA A 14 8.63 30.30 -15.76
N SER A 15 9.56 30.82 -16.57
CA SER A 15 10.46 30.01 -17.42
C SER A 15 11.31 29.02 -16.61
N ARG A 16 11.38 29.21 -15.28
CA ARG A 16 12.14 28.40 -14.32
C ARG A 16 11.25 27.56 -13.39
N PHE A 17 9.98 27.28 -13.75
CA PHE A 17 9.04 26.53 -12.90
C PHE A 17 9.67 25.25 -12.32
N SER A 18 10.34 24.45 -13.14
CA SER A 18 10.98 23.22 -12.68
C SER A 18 12.08 23.45 -11.65
N ALA A 19 12.93 24.44 -11.89
CA ALA A 19 13.99 24.80 -10.96
C ALA A 19 13.42 25.36 -9.64
N ASN A 20 12.31 26.12 -9.70
CA ASN A 20 11.62 26.63 -8.53
C ASN A 20 11.00 25.50 -7.70
N VAL A 21 10.40 24.49 -8.35
CA VAL A 21 9.90 23.28 -7.67
C VAL A 21 11.05 22.57 -6.95
N LEU A 22 12.17 22.32 -7.62
CA LEU A 22 13.32 21.65 -7.02
C LEU A 22 13.92 22.43 -5.83
N SER A 23 14.05 23.75 -5.97
CA SER A 23 14.52 24.63 -4.88
C SER A 23 13.59 24.56 -3.68
N ALA A 24 12.28 24.67 -3.92
CA ALA A 24 11.28 24.57 -2.87
C ALA A 24 11.29 23.20 -2.18
N LEU A 25 11.38 22.09 -2.93
CA LEU A 25 11.47 20.74 -2.38
C LEU A 25 12.68 20.56 -1.45
N LYS A 26 13.85 21.12 -1.81
CA LYS A 26 15.06 21.11 -0.96
C LYS A 26 14.86 21.91 0.33
N ASN A 27 14.17 23.05 0.25
CA ASN A 27 13.86 23.87 1.44
C ASN A 27 12.89 23.13 2.37
N VAL A 28 11.88 22.46 1.83
CA VAL A 28 10.94 21.68 2.66
C VAL A 28 11.64 20.48 3.32
N SER A 29 12.47 19.74 2.58
CA SER A 29 13.12 18.53 3.11
C SER A 29 14.14 18.79 4.22
N THR A 30 14.70 20.00 4.27
CA THR A 30 15.65 20.42 5.32
C THR A 30 14.97 20.97 6.57
N TYR A 31 13.68 21.26 6.51
CA TYR A 31 12.97 21.89 7.61
C TYR A 31 12.56 20.86 8.68
N LYS A 32 13.30 20.84 9.79
CA LYS A 32 13.23 19.84 10.88
C LYS A 32 11.88 19.70 11.61
N ASN A 33 10.88 20.52 11.26
CA ASN A 33 9.57 20.61 11.93
C ASN A 33 8.37 20.57 10.97
N VAL A 34 8.57 20.19 9.70
CA VAL A 34 7.47 19.95 8.76
C VAL A 34 6.88 18.57 9.08
N GLU A 35 5.58 18.50 9.40
CA GLU A 35 4.90 17.21 9.34
C GLU A 35 4.79 16.77 7.88
N LYS A 36 4.44 15.51 7.65
CA LYS A 36 4.48 14.91 6.33
C LYS A 36 3.50 15.54 5.31
N GLN A 37 2.91 16.73 5.48
CA GLN A 37 1.93 17.32 4.56
C GLN A 37 2.44 18.61 3.89
N VAL A 38 2.36 18.65 2.56
CA VAL A 38 2.75 19.80 1.73
C VAL A 38 1.68 20.10 0.69
N PHE A 39 1.11 21.29 0.73
CA PHE A 39 0.17 21.78 -0.28
C PHE A 39 0.89 22.63 -1.32
N VAL A 40 0.53 22.47 -2.58
CA VAL A 40 1.09 23.25 -3.69
C VAL A 40 -0.03 23.99 -4.40
N HIS A 41 -0.03 25.30 -4.26
CA HIS A 41 -0.89 26.22 -4.99
C HIS A 41 -0.14 26.78 -6.19
N MET A 42 -0.73 26.67 -7.38
CA MET A 42 -0.16 27.18 -8.61
C MET A 42 -0.96 28.39 -9.10
N TYR A 43 -0.26 29.46 -9.46
CA TYR A 43 -0.85 30.70 -9.98
C TYR A 43 -0.13 31.17 -11.25
N SER A 44 -0.66 32.19 -11.91
CA SER A 44 -0.03 32.84 -13.07
C SER A 44 -0.04 34.35 -12.89
N ALA A 45 1.12 34.99 -12.92
CA ALA A 45 1.25 36.43 -12.72
C ALA A 45 0.89 37.29 -13.96
N THR A 46 0.68 36.67 -15.12
CA THR A 46 0.32 37.40 -16.35
C THR A 46 -1.04 38.09 -16.24
N PRO A 47 -1.15 39.42 -16.39
CA PRO A 47 -2.42 40.12 -16.32
C PRO A 47 -3.32 39.71 -17.49
N THR A 48 -4.53 39.25 -17.19
CA THR A 48 -5.56 39.02 -18.20
C THR A 48 -5.93 40.34 -18.84
N SER A 49 -5.63 40.52 -20.12
CA SER A 49 -6.16 41.62 -20.93
C SER A 49 -7.64 41.38 -21.22
N THR A 50 -8.49 41.54 -20.21
CA THR A 50 -9.93 41.71 -20.42
C THR A 50 -10.21 43.19 -20.50
N SER A 51 -10.41 43.66 -21.73
CA SER A 51 -10.97 44.97 -22.05
C SER A 51 -12.27 45.22 -21.28
N THR A 52 -12.31 46.28 -20.48
CA THR A 52 -13.41 47.26 -20.50
C THR A 52 -12.99 48.52 -19.75
N SER A 53 -13.21 49.64 -20.41
CA SER A 53 -13.02 51.00 -19.94
C SER A 53 -13.81 51.33 -18.68
N SER A 54 -13.16 51.88 -17.65
CA SER A 54 -13.43 53.23 -17.12
C SER A 54 -12.81 53.42 -15.72
N SER A 55 -12.38 54.65 -15.50
CA SER A 55 -11.63 55.20 -14.38
C SER A 55 -12.25 55.03 -12.99
N THR A 56 -11.48 54.55 -12.01
CA THR A 56 -11.22 55.24 -10.73
C THR A 56 -10.09 54.54 -9.97
N SER A 57 -9.27 55.33 -9.27
CA SER A 57 -8.15 54.91 -8.44
C SER A 57 -8.57 53.89 -7.36
N GLY A 58 -8.14 52.65 -7.53
CA GLY A 58 -8.22 51.58 -6.54
C GLY A 58 -7.00 50.69 -6.69
N SER A 59 -6.42 50.27 -5.56
CA SER A 59 -5.27 49.37 -5.48
C SER A 59 -5.35 48.24 -6.51
N THR A 60 -4.31 48.08 -7.32
CA THR A 60 -4.11 46.93 -8.21
C THR A 60 -3.93 45.67 -7.36
N THR A 61 -5.03 45.09 -6.90
CA THR A 61 -5.06 43.73 -6.39
C THR A 61 -4.72 42.84 -7.59
N THR A 62 -3.51 42.28 -7.61
CA THR A 62 -3.12 41.20 -8.54
C THR A 62 -4.15 40.10 -8.39
N ALA A 63 -5.15 40.11 -9.28
CA ALA A 63 -6.26 39.19 -9.22
C ALA A 63 -5.72 37.79 -9.48
N PHE A 64 -5.78 36.93 -8.46
CA PHE A 64 -5.73 35.49 -8.58
C PHE A 64 -6.89 35.08 -9.50
N SER A 65 -6.66 35.09 -10.81
CA SER A 65 -7.78 35.00 -11.74
C SER A 65 -8.34 33.57 -11.71
N SER A 66 -9.56 33.44 -11.21
CA SER A 66 -10.30 32.19 -11.05
C SER A 66 -10.67 31.51 -12.39
N GLY A 67 -10.45 32.21 -13.52
CA GLY A 67 -10.76 31.77 -14.87
C GLY A 67 -9.59 31.17 -15.66
N LEU A 68 -8.37 31.12 -15.10
CA LEU A 68 -7.19 30.70 -15.87
C LEU A 68 -7.28 29.23 -16.36
N PHE A 69 -7.88 28.31 -15.60
CA PHE A 69 -7.85 26.85 -15.89
C PHE A 69 -8.89 26.29 -16.88
N SER A 70 -9.77 27.10 -17.43
CA SER A 70 -10.71 26.63 -18.47
C SER A 70 -10.16 26.75 -19.90
N THR A 71 -9.08 27.52 -20.10
CA THR A 71 -8.48 27.68 -21.43
C THR A 71 -7.50 26.54 -21.73
N ARG A 72 -7.50 26.03 -22.97
CA ARG A 72 -6.66 24.89 -23.37
C ARG A 72 -5.16 25.06 -23.05
N PRO A 73 -4.52 26.22 -23.31
CA PRO A 73 -3.09 26.38 -23.03
C PRO A 73 -2.75 26.26 -21.54
N TYR A 74 -3.64 26.76 -20.69
CA TYR A 74 -3.40 26.76 -19.25
C TYR A 74 -3.78 25.44 -18.58
N LEU A 75 -4.80 24.75 -19.09
CA LEU A 75 -5.09 23.36 -18.71
C LEU A 75 -3.91 22.44 -19.03
N LYS A 76 -3.30 22.60 -20.21
CA LYS A 76 -2.07 21.88 -20.58
C LYS A 76 -0.93 22.17 -19.60
N LYS A 77 -0.70 23.45 -19.28
CA LYS A 77 0.33 23.85 -18.31
C LYS A 77 0.04 23.31 -16.91
N LEU A 78 -1.21 23.30 -16.45
CA LEU A 78 -1.60 22.69 -15.19
C LEU A 78 -1.25 21.21 -15.12
N LEU A 79 -1.60 20.44 -16.16
CA LEU A 79 -1.32 19.00 -16.21
C LEU A 79 0.19 18.72 -16.20
N GLN A 80 0.96 19.50 -16.97
CA GLN A 80 2.42 19.45 -17.01
C GLN A 80 3.02 19.74 -15.62
N CYS A 81 2.66 20.88 -15.03
CA CYS A 81 3.18 21.33 -13.75
C CYS A 81 2.81 20.37 -12.60
N THR A 82 1.57 19.88 -12.59
CA THR A 82 1.10 18.87 -11.61
C THR A 82 1.95 17.61 -11.69
N SER A 83 2.18 17.10 -12.90
CA SER A 83 3.01 15.92 -13.12
C SER A 83 4.46 16.15 -12.68
N HIS A 84 5.01 17.32 -13.00
CA HIS A 84 6.37 17.67 -12.61
C HIS A 84 6.53 17.78 -11.07
N VAL A 85 5.58 18.39 -10.37
CA VAL A 85 5.59 18.48 -8.90
C VAL A 85 5.58 17.08 -8.27
N TYR A 86 4.66 16.21 -8.68
CA TYR A 86 4.55 14.86 -8.11
C TYR A 86 5.75 13.96 -8.44
N ASN A 87 6.32 14.07 -9.64
CA ASN A 87 7.51 13.31 -10.01
C ASN A 87 8.75 13.80 -9.24
N SER A 88 8.94 15.12 -9.15
CA SER A 88 10.04 15.71 -8.40
C SER A 88 9.93 15.39 -6.90
N ALA A 89 8.72 15.42 -6.35
CA ALA A 89 8.45 15.02 -4.97
C ALA A 89 8.82 13.56 -4.71
N SER A 90 8.49 12.64 -5.63
CA SER A 90 8.86 11.22 -5.49
C SER A 90 10.37 11.02 -5.42
N LYS A 91 11.16 11.82 -6.15
CA LYS A 91 12.63 11.72 -6.20
C LYS A 91 13.32 12.40 -5.02
N HIS A 92 12.90 13.61 -4.69
CA HIS A 92 13.64 14.48 -3.76
C HIS A 92 13.03 14.56 -2.36
N ALA A 93 11.76 14.17 -2.20
CA ALA A 93 11.06 14.24 -0.93
C ALA A 93 10.03 13.09 -0.75
N PRO A 94 10.44 11.80 -0.89
CA PRO A 94 9.51 10.66 -0.90
C PRO A 94 8.76 10.44 0.42
N LEU A 95 9.23 11.03 1.53
CA LEU A 95 8.61 10.92 2.85
C LEU A 95 7.52 11.97 3.11
N LEU A 96 7.34 12.92 2.20
CA LEU A 96 6.35 13.99 2.30
C LEU A 96 5.15 13.72 1.38
N ASN A 97 3.98 14.06 1.87
CA ASN A 97 2.68 13.93 1.24
C ASN A 97 2.34 15.25 0.54
N PHE A 98 2.56 15.30 -0.78
CA PHE A 98 2.24 16.47 -1.58
C PHE A 98 0.79 16.45 -2.05
N THR A 99 0.11 17.60 -2.03
CA THR A 99 -1.20 17.78 -2.67
C THR A 99 -1.18 19.05 -3.50
N VAL A 100 -1.33 18.89 -4.82
CA VAL A 100 -1.44 20.00 -5.77
C VAL A 100 -2.89 20.47 -5.84
N LEU A 101 -3.13 21.71 -5.43
CA LEU A 101 -4.46 22.31 -5.36
C LEU A 101 -4.90 22.79 -6.74
N GLN A 102 -6.16 22.51 -7.10
CA GLN A 102 -6.71 22.80 -8.42
C GLN A 102 -8.00 23.62 -8.31
N ARG A 103 -7.86 24.87 -7.84
CA ARG A 103 -8.64 26.08 -8.20
C ARG A 103 -8.61 27.11 -7.05
N TYR A 104 -8.68 28.38 -7.44
CA TYR A 104 -8.86 29.52 -6.55
C TYR A 104 -10.25 30.13 -6.81
N SER A 105 -11.13 30.12 -5.81
CA SER A 105 -12.40 30.85 -5.85
C SER A 105 -12.39 31.92 -4.76
N PRO A 106 -12.14 33.21 -5.06
CA PRO A 106 -11.99 34.24 -4.03
C PRO A 106 -13.23 34.42 -3.15
N GLN A 107 -14.39 33.91 -3.59
CA GLN A 107 -15.66 33.94 -2.88
C GLN A 107 -15.85 32.75 -1.93
N GLN A 108 -15.02 31.71 -2.04
CA GLN A 108 -15.05 30.49 -1.22
C GLN A 108 -13.63 30.15 -0.76
N PRO A 109 -13.21 30.66 0.41
CA PRO A 109 -11.88 30.34 0.95
C PRO A 109 -11.76 28.83 1.20
N GLN A 110 -10.60 28.27 0.83
CA GLN A 110 -10.32 26.86 1.04
C GLN A 110 -9.51 26.67 2.31
N ARG A 111 -10.08 26.01 3.31
CA ARG A 111 -9.33 25.64 4.51
C ARG A 111 -8.45 24.43 4.23
N LEU A 112 -7.16 24.56 4.48
CA LEU A 112 -6.21 23.46 4.38
C LEU A 112 -6.24 22.60 5.63
N GLU A 113 -5.90 21.32 5.46
CA GLU A 113 -5.79 20.40 6.57
C GLU A 113 -4.50 20.65 7.36
N GLY A 114 -4.62 20.66 8.69
CA GLY A 114 -3.54 21.03 9.59
C GLY A 114 -3.35 22.54 9.73
N ASP A 115 -2.39 22.89 10.56
CA ASP A 115 -1.94 24.25 10.83
C ASP A 115 -0.76 24.57 9.92
N VAL A 116 -0.98 25.40 8.90
CA VAL A 116 0.07 25.80 7.97
C VAL A 116 0.98 26.80 8.65
N ASN A 117 2.19 26.36 8.99
CA ASN A 117 3.17 27.16 9.73
C ASN A 117 4.31 27.71 8.84
N LEU A 118 4.41 27.21 7.62
CA LEU A 118 5.40 27.64 6.63
C LEU A 118 4.71 27.89 5.28
N LEU A 119 4.91 29.10 4.75
CA LEU A 119 4.51 29.54 3.42
C LEU A 119 5.78 29.76 2.57
N LEU A 120 5.94 28.93 1.55
CA LEU A 120 6.98 29.09 0.54
C LEU A 120 6.38 29.81 -0.66
N VAL A 121 6.99 30.93 -1.05
CA VAL A 121 6.59 31.66 -2.26
C VAL A 121 7.79 31.81 -3.18
N ASP A 122 7.53 31.82 -4.48
CA ASP A 122 8.56 32.30 -5.39
C ASP A 122 8.76 33.82 -5.25
N VAL A 123 9.90 34.27 -5.77
CA VAL A 123 10.47 35.59 -5.45
C VAL A 123 9.76 36.71 -6.23
N HIS A 124 8.99 36.36 -7.24
CA HIS A 124 8.26 37.33 -8.02
C HIS A 124 6.96 37.68 -7.28
N HIS A 125 6.94 38.86 -6.64
CA HIS A 125 5.78 39.48 -5.98
C HIS A 125 5.44 38.97 -4.55
N MET A 126 6.38 39.06 -3.61
CA MET A 126 6.17 38.55 -2.23
C MET A 126 4.98 39.17 -1.49
N ASP A 127 4.88 40.49 -1.33
CA ASP A 127 3.89 41.06 -0.40
C ASP A 127 2.42 40.85 -0.83
N PRO A 128 2.01 41.15 -2.08
CA PRO A 128 0.60 40.97 -2.49
C PRO A 128 0.19 39.49 -2.57
N LEU A 129 1.11 38.60 -2.92
CA LEU A 129 0.85 37.16 -3.02
C LEU A 129 0.70 36.54 -1.63
N VAL A 130 1.56 36.91 -0.70
CA VAL A 130 1.52 36.43 0.69
C VAL A 130 0.21 36.82 1.35
N ASP A 131 -0.20 38.08 1.25
CA ASP A 131 -1.44 38.55 1.87
C ASP A 131 -2.67 37.83 1.31
N ALA A 132 -2.73 37.66 -0.01
CA ALA A 132 -3.82 36.95 -0.65
C ALA A 132 -3.84 35.45 -0.33
N ALA A 133 -2.67 34.79 -0.25
CA ALA A 133 -2.57 33.41 0.19
C ALA A 133 -3.03 33.26 1.65
N LYS A 134 -2.61 34.18 2.54
CA LYS A 134 -3.07 34.23 3.94
C LYS A 134 -4.59 34.35 4.03
N GLN A 135 -5.17 35.27 3.26
CA GLN A 135 -6.61 35.48 3.24
C GLN A 135 -7.38 34.28 2.70
N TYR A 136 -6.94 33.72 1.57
CA TYR A 136 -7.67 32.65 0.89
C TYR A 136 -7.62 31.32 1.63
N PHE A 137 -6.46 30.96 2.18
CA PHE A 137 -6.28 29.71 2.92
C PHE A 137 -6.54 29.84 4.42
N GLY A 138 -6.86 31.05 4.90
CA GLY A 138 -7.09 31.33 6.32
C GLY A 138 -5.86 31.07 7.19
N LEU A 139 -4.67 31.44 6.70
CA LEU A 139 -3.40 31.19 7.38
C LEU A 139 -3.23 32.11 8.61
N SER A 140 -2.50 31.63 9.61
CA SER A 140 -2.12 32.46 10.77
C SER A 140 -1.32 33.69 10.35
N PRO A 141 -1.52 34.87 10.96
CA PRO A 141 -0.69 36.05 10.73
C PRO A 141 0.81 35.77 10.92
N ASP A 142 1.14 34.89 11.88
CA ASP A 142 2.50 34.52 12.29
C ASP A 142 3.14 33.40 11.43
N VAL A 143 2.49 33.00 10.32
CA VAL A 143 3.04 32.01 9.40
C VAL A 143 4.43 32.44 8.92
N GLN A 144 5.40 31.54 9.01
CA GLN A 144 6.76 31.82 8.53
C GLN A 144 6.74 31.87 7.00
N VAL A 145 7.30 32.93 6.41
CA VAL A 145 7.40 33.07 4.95
C VAL A 145 8.85 32.87 4.52
N ILE A 146 9.08 32.03 3.52
CA ILE A 146 10.40 31.80 2.91
C ILE A 146 10.29 31.99 1.40
N SER A 147 11.23 32.75 0.82
CA SER A 147 11.35 32.88 -0.64
C SER A 147 12.19 31.75 -1.23
N CYS A 148 11.73 31.19 -2.34
CA CYS A 148 12.47 30.18 -3.10
C CYS A 148 13.12 30.82 -4.33
N HIS A 149 14.45 30.79 -4.41
CA HIS A 149 15.21 31.17 -5.59
C HIS A 149 15.78 29.92 -6.28
N ALA A 150 15.68 29.85 -7.60
CA ALA A 150 16.35 28.83 -8.40
C ALA A 150 17.71 29.34 -8.91
N ASP A 151 18.78 28.57 -8.67
CA ASP A 151 20.09 28.82 -9.26
C ASP A 151 20.08 28.56 -10.78
N GLU A 152 20.85 29.35 -11.54
CA GLU A 152 20.86 29.35 -13.02
C GLU A 152 21.30 28.03 -13.66
N THR A 153 21.89 27.12 -12.89
CA THR A 153 22.46 25.85 -13.37
C THR A 153 21.51 24.66 -13.25
N THR A 154 20.26 24.86 -12.83
CA THR A 154 19.33 23.76 -12.61
C THR A 154 18.79 23.24 -13.95
N PRO A 155 18.94 21.95 -14.29
CA PRO A 155 18.48 21.42 -15.58
C PRO A 155 16.97 21.62 -15.77
N ASN A 156 16.55 22.02 -16.97
CA ASN A 156 15.13 22.04 -17.34
C ASN A 156 14.74 20.59 -17.70
N ASP A 157 13.83 20.00 -16.94
CA ASP A 157 13.49 18.57 -17.08
C ASP A 157 12.85 18.25 -18.43
N SER A 158 13.12 17.03 -18.92
CA SER A 158 12.62 16.40 -20.15
C SER A 158 11.09 16.18 -20.22
N LEU A 159 10.35 16.67 -19.23
CA LEU A 159 8.90 16.46 -19.09
C LEU A 159 8.06 17.28 -20.07
N GLU A 160 8.57 18.41 -20.57
CA GLU A 160 7.84 19.23 -21.55
C GLU A 160 7.55 18.45 -22.85
N ALA A 161 8.49 17.60 -23.28
CA ALA A 161 8.34 16.75 -24.46
C ALA A 161 7.21 15.72 -24.31
N LEU A 162 7.03 15.13 -23.13
CA LEU A 162 5.99 14.12 -22.87
C LEU A 162 4.57 14.68 -23.01
N PHE A 163 4.41 15.99 -22.86
CA PHE A 163 3.11 16.67 -22.97
C PHE A 163 3.00 17.48 -24.26
N GLN A 164 4.00 17.43 -25.16
CA GLN A 164 4.04 18.26 -26.36
C GLN A 164 2.83 17.99 -27.27
N ASP A 165 2.46 16.73 -27.45
CA ASP A 165 1.36 16.28 -28.33
C ASP A 165 -0.02 16.27 -27.64
N LEU A 166 -0.10 16.62 -26.36
CA LEU A 166 -1.40 16.69 -25.66
C LEU A 166 -2.15 17.98 -26.02
N ASP A 167 -3.41 17.84 -26.43
CA ASP A 167 -4.39 18.91 -26.62
C ASP A 167 -5.57 18.70 -25.64
N PRO A 168 -5.42 19.10 -24.37
CA PRO A 168 -6.43 18.84 -23.36
C PRO A 168 -7.63 19.78 -23.52
N GLN A 169 -8.81 19.24 -23.26
CA GLN A 169 -10.06 19.99 -23.13
C GLN A 169 -10.86 19.49 -21.93
N THR A 170 -11.70 20.35 -21.38
CA THR A 170 -12.58 19.99 -20.26
C THR A 170 -13.85 19.31 -20.75
N TYR A 171 -14.42 18.44 -19.94
CA TYR A 171 -15.69 17.77 -20.15
C TYR A 171 -16.59 17.95 -18.94
N ASP A 172 -17.91 17.94 -19.14
CA ASP A 172 -18.85 18.07 -18.03
C ASP A 172 -18.83 16.86 -17.10
N TYR A 173 -18.75 15.66 -17.69
CA TYR A 173 -18.81 14.39 -16.98
C TYR A 173 -17.63 13.51 -17.38
N CYS A 174 -16.75 13.22 -16.42
CA CYS A 174 -15.60 12.35 -16.63
C CYS A 174 -15.68 11.09 -15.76
N ALA A 175 -15.01 10.04 -16.19
CA ALA A 175 -14.78 8.83 -15.41
C ALA A 175 -13.29 8.52 -15.29
N LEU A 176 -12.92 7.91 -14.16
CA LEU A 176 -11.60 7.35 -13.92
C LEU A 176 -11.76 6.03 -13.15
N GLY A 177 -10.98 5.01 -13.49
CA GLY A 177 -10.97 3.73 -12.79
C GLY A 177 -9.57 3.30 -12.38
N GLY A 178 -9.43 2.69 -11.20
CA GLY A 178 -8.14 2.23 -10.71
C GLY A 178 -8.24 1.42 -9.42
N THR A 179 -7.11 0.82 -9.05
CA THR A 179 -7.01 0.12 -7.77
C THR A 179 -6.84 1.08 -6.61
N PHE A 180 -6.11 2.18 -6.78
CA PHE A 180 -5.94 3.20 -5.74
C PHE A 180 -5.47 2.64 -4.39
N ASP A 181 -4.59 1.63 -4.43
CA ASP A 181 -4.01 1.07 -3.21
C ASP A 181 -2.88 1.95 -2.70
N SER A 182 -3.03 2.44 -1.46
CA SER A 182 -2.11 3.37 -0.79
C SER A 182 -1.80 4.59 -1.67
N ILE A 183 -2.72 5.57 -1.75
CA ILE A 183 -2.60 6.75 -2.63
C ILE A 183 -1.18 7.34 -2.57
N HIS A 184 -0.49 7.28 -3.70
CA HIS A 184 0.87 7.76 -3.88
C HIS A 184 0.93 8.70 -5.09
N ASN A 185 2.07 9.36 -5.31
CA ASN A 185 2.21 10.42 -6.31
C ASN A 185 1.76 10.00 -7.72
N GLY A 186 1.97 8.75 -8.14
CA GLY A 186 1.45 8.23 -9.42
C GLY A 186 -0.09 8.26 -9.51
N HIS A 187 -0.80 7.86 -8.46
CA HIS A 187 -2.27 8.00 -8.39
C HIS A 187 -2.69 9.48 -8.39
N LYS A 188 -1.94 10.35 -7.71
CA LYS A 188 -2.26 11.77 -7.61
C LYS A 188 -2.12 12.52 -8.92
N VAL A 189 -1.17 12.15 -9.77
CA VAL A 189 -1.07 12.64 -11.15
C VAL A 189 -2.34 12.27 -11.93
N LEU A 190 -2.75 10.99 -11.87
CA LEU A 190 -3.92 10.47 -12.57
C LEU A 190 -5.24 11.10 -12.08
N LEU A 191 -5.45 11.13 -10.76
CA LEU A 191 -6.62 11.75 -10.11
C LEU A 191 -6.64 13.26 -10.33
N GLY A 192 -5.51 13.95 -10.14
CA GLY A 192 -5.41 15.39 -10.37
C GLY A 192 -5.72 15.77 -11.81
N ALA A 193 -5.26 14.99 -12.78
CA ALA A 193 -5.63 15.24 -14.17
C ALA A 193 -7.12 14.99 -14.44
N ALA A 194 -7.72 13.95 -13.85
CA ALA A 194 -9.15 13.71 -13.97
C ALA A 194 -9.98 14.87 -13.38
N ILE A 195 -9.60 15.37 -12.20
CA ILE A 195 -10.23 16.53 -11.56
C ILE A 195 -10.10 17.79 -12.43
N ALA A 196 -8.92 18.03 -13.01
CA ALA A 196 -8.66 19.18 -13.88
C ALA A 196 -9.49 19.15 -15.18
N LEU A 197 -9.77 17.97 -15.71
CA LEU A 197 -10.53 17.78 -16.95
C LEU A 197 -12.06 17.84 -16.74
N THR A 198 -12.54 17.82 -15.50
CA THR A 198 -13.98 17.77 -15.19
C THR A 198 -14.57 19.13 -14.83
N ASN A 199 -15.65 19.52 -15.48
CA ASN A 199 -16.39 20.74 -15.14
C ASN A 199 -17.47 20.52 -14.09
N LYS A 200 -18.31 19.48 -14.24
CA LYS A 200 -19.45 19.23 -13.33
C LYS A 200 -19.19 18.06 -12.39
N SER A 201 -19.14 16.83 -12.91
CA SER A 201 -19.11 15.62 -12.08
C SER A 201 -18.06 14.59 -12.50
N LEU A 202 -17.35 14.04 -11.52
CA LEU A 202 -16.32 13.03 -11.70
C LEU A 202 -16.74 11.69 -11.06
N THR A 203 -16.85 10.64 -11.87
CA THR A 203 -17.07 9.27 -11.37
C THR A 203 -15.74 8.55 -11.21
N ILE A 204 -15.43 8.10 -9.99
CA ILE A 204 -14.17 7.41 -9.66
C ILE A 204 -14.46 5.97 -9.24
N GLY A 205 -14.05 5.02 -10.07
CA GLY A 205 -14.20 3.60 -9.80
C GLY A 205 -12.99 3.01 -9.08
N VAL A 206 -13.22 2.40 -7.92
CA VAL A 206 -12.21 1.71 -7.10
C VAL A 206 -12.40 0.20 -7.22
N THR A 207 -11.38 -0.52 -7.71
CA THR A 207 -11.49 -1.98 -7.96
C THR A 207 -11.66 -2.78 -6.67
N ASP A 208 -12.53 -3.78 -6.71
CA ASP A 208 -12.73 -4.73 -5.61
C ASP A 208 -11.64 -5.81 -5.56
N GLN A 209 -11.75 -6.70 -4.58
CA GLN A 209 -10.79 -7.79 -4.39
C GLN A 209 -10.75 -8.77 -5.58
N ALA A 210 -11.90 -9.10 -6.18
CA ALA A 210 -11.98 -10.03 -7.30
C ALA A 210 -11.21 -9.51 -8.53
N MET A 211 -11.27 -8.20 -8.77
CA MET A 211 -10.51 -7.56 -9.84
C MET A 211 -8.99 -7.47 -9.58
N ASN A 212 -8.55 -7.66 -8.33
CA ASN A 212 -7.16 -7.46 -7.92
C ASN A 212 -6.34 -8.75 -7.77
N GLN A 213 -6.94 -9.93 -7.87
CA GLN A 213 -6.29 -11.24 -7.63
C GLN A 213 -5.06 -11.54 -8.48
N ARG A 214 -4.88 -10.85 -9.61
CA ARG A 214 -3.70 -11.01 -10.49
C ARG A 214 -2.51 -10.15 -10.06
N LYS A 215 -2.68 -9.25 -9.10
CA LYS A 215 -1.60 -8.36 -8.64
C LYS A 215 -0.71 -9.09 -7.65
N THR A 216 0.60 -8.90 -7.77
CA THR A 216 1.59 -9.41 -6.80
C THR A 216 1.24 -8.95 -5.40
N LEU A 217 1.16 -9.84 -4.40
CA LEU A 217 0.74 -9.51 -3.03
C LEU A 217 -0.63 -8.84 -2.95
N HIS A 218 -1.63 -9.31 -3.71
CA HIS A 218 -2.98 -8.72 -3.66
C HIS A 218 -3.62 -8.82 -2.27
N GLU A 219 -3.17 -9.77 -1.44
CA GLU A 219 -3.60 -9.95 -0.06
C GLU A 219 -3.17 -8.79 0.87
N LEU A 220 -2.18 -7.98 0.45
CA LEU A 220 -1.72 -6.78 1.16
C LEU A 220 -2.33 -5.47 0.64
N ILE A 221 -3.27 -5.57 -0.30
CA ILE A 221 -4.04 -4.41 -0.78
C ILE A 221 -4.95 -3.94 0.35
N THR A 222 -4.98 -2.64 0.54
CA THR A 222 -5.80 -1.99 1.57
C THR A 222 -7.29 -2.25 1.33
N LEU A 223 -8.09 -2.35 2.39
CA LEU A 223 -9.53 -2.60 2.29
C LEU A 223 -10.22 -1.55 1.40
N ILE A 224 -11.27 -1.98 0.71
CA ILE A 224 -11.92 -1.15 -0.30
C ILE A 224 -12.48 0.15 0.27
N GLU A 225 -13.08 0.12 1.46
CA GLU A 225 -13.66 1.32 2.06
C GLU A 225 -12.58 2.33 2.48
N ASP A 226 -11.43 1.86 2.96
CA ASP A 226 -10.29 2.74 3.27
C ASP A 226 -9.71 3.37 1.99
N ARG A 227 -9.59 2.59 0.90
CA ARG A 227 -9.15 3.12 -0.40
C ARG A 227 -10.14 4.14 -0.94
N LYS A 228 -11.43 3.88 -0.84
CA LYS A 228 -12.48 4.84 -1.23
C LYS A 228 -12.38 6.10 -0.38
N ALA A 229 -12.22 5.99 0.94
CA ALA A 229 -12.04 7.13 1.84
C ALA A 229 -10.82 7.98 1.45
N ALA A 230 -9.67 7.35 1.20
CA ALA A 230 -8.45 8.06 0.76
C ALA A 230 -8.63 8.77 -0.60
N VAL A 231 -9.41 8.18 -1.53
CA VAL A 231 -9.78 8.86 -2.78
C VAL A 231 -10.65 10.07 -2.51
N ARG A 232 -11.67 9.97 -1.66
CA ARG A 232 -12.55 11.09 -1.29
C ARG A 232 -11.76 12.24 -0.67
N GLU A 233 -10.94 11.92 0.32
CA GLU A 233 -10.06 12.86 1.01
C GLU A 233 -9.16 13.59 0.02
N PHE A 234 -8.53 12.86 -0.91
CA PHE A 234 -7.69 13.48 -1.94
C PHE A 234 -8.48 14.43 -2.86
N VAL A 235 -9.66 14.02 -3.35
CA VAL A 235 -10.50 14.85 -4.23
C VAL A 235 -10.95 16.12 -3.52
N GLU A 236 -11.39 15.99 -2.26
CA GLU A 236 -11.82 17.11 -1.41
C GLU A 236 -10.66 18.08 -1.12
N GLN A 237 -9.45 17.58 -0.88
CA GLN A 237 -8.27 18.43 -0.71
C GLN A 237 -7.88 19.15 -2.01
N VAL A 238 -7.98 18.50 -3.17
CA VAL A 238 -7.56 19.08 -4.46
C VAL A 238 -8.55 20.12 -4.97
N ARG A 239 -9.85 19.81 -4.95
CA ARG A 239 -10.93 20.68 -5.44
C ARG A 239 -12.25 20.39 -4.70
N PRO A 240 -12.51 21.03 -3.55
CA PRO A 240 -13.70 20.76 -2.72
C PRO A 240 -15.04 20.96 -3.43
N GLU A 241 -15.10 21.84 -4.43
CA GLU A 241 -16.33 22.24 -5.13
C GLU A 241 -16.79 21.24 -6.21
N ILE A 242 -15.95 20.26 -6.59
CA ILE A 242 -16.29 19.32 -7.66
C ILE A 242 -17.36 18.32 -7.16
N GLU A 243 -18.40 18.09 -7.94
CA GLU A 243 -19.29 16.97 -7.66
C GLU A 243 -18.55 15.67 -8.02
N TYR A 244 -18.60 14.66 -7.15
CA TYR A 244 -17.94 13.40 -7.45
C TYR A 244 -18.66 12.23 -6.81
N GLU A 245 -18.49 11.05 -7.40
CA GLU A 245 -18.97 9.79 -6.84
C GLU A 245 -17.85 8.76 -6.84
N VAL A 246 -17.63 8.10 -5.70
CA VAL A 246 -16.66 7.00 -5.59
C VAL A 246 -17.39 5.67 -5.52
N VAL A 247 -17.30 4.88 -6.59
CA VAL A 247 -18.01 3.62 -6.78
C VAL A 247 -17.08 2.41 -6.67
N THR A 248 -17.64 1.27 -6.29
CA THR A 248 -16.92 -0.01 -6.30
C THR A 248 -17.00 -0.65 -7.68
N LEU A 249 -15.84 -0.95 -8.29
CA LEU A 249 -15.77 -1.70 -9.55
C LEU A 249 -15.63 -3.19 -9.26
N ARG A 250 -16.57 -3.98 -9.79
CA ARG A 250 -16.55 -5.46 -9.76
C ARG A 250 -16.22 -6.07 -11.13
N ASP A 251 -16.18 -5.24 -12.17
CA ASP A 251 -15.78 -5.57 -13.53
C ASP A 251 -15.10 -4.36 -14.20
N VAL A 252 -14.58 -4.56 -15.42
CA VAL A 252 -13.83 -3.55 -16.18
C VAL A 252 -14.70 -2.39 -16.63
N TYR A 253 -16.02 -2.56 -16.71
CA TYR A 253 -16.95 -1.58 -17.28
C TYR A 253 -17.50 -0.64 -16.22
N GLY A 254 -17.98 -1.19 -15.09
CA GLY A 254 -18.62 -0.41 -14.04
C GLY A 254 -19.74 0.50 -14.57
N PRO A 255 -19.92 1.72 -14.02
CA PRO A 255 -20.99 2.62 -14.46
C PRO A 255 -20.77 3.17 -15.88
N THR A 256 -19.58 3.00 -16.47
CA THR A 256 -19.24 3.61 -17.76
C THR A 256 -20.02 3.04 -18.95
N VAL A 257 -20.68 1.89 -18.80
CA VAL A 257 -21.54 1.30 -19.84
C VAL A 257 -23.04 1.42 -19.52
N THR A 258 -23.38 2.06 -18.40
CA THR A 258 -24.76 2.31 -17.95
C THR A 258 -25.08 3.80 -17.90
N ASP A 259 -24.09 4.66 -17.64
CA ASP A 259 -24.24 6.11 -17.66
C ASP A 259 -23.87 6.69 -19.03
N GLU A 260 -24.89 7.09 -19.78
CA GLU A 260 -24.73 7.72 -21.09
C GLU A 260 -24.09 9.11 -21.00
N LYS A 261 -24.26 9.83 -19.88
CA LYS A 261 -23.81 11.22 -19.72
C LYS A 261 -22.29 11.36 -19.75
N LEU A 262 -21.56 10.29 -19.43
CA LEU A 262 -20.09 10.29 -19.39
C LEU A 262 -19.50 10.60 -20.76
N GLN A 263 -18.63 11.61 -20.81
CA GLN A 263 -18.06 12.15 -22.06
C GLN A 263 -16.58 11.80 -22.22
N CYS A 264 -15.86 11.68 -21.10
CA CYS A 264 -14.42 11.39 -21.11
C CYS A 264 -14.06 10.31 -20.09
N ILE A 265 -13.14 9.43 -20.46
CA ILE A 265 -12.46 8.52 -19.54
C ILE A 265 -10.97 8.85 -19.49
N VAL A 266 -10.47 9.02 -18.27
CA VAL A 266 -9.08 9.34 -17.99
C VAL A 266 -8.35 8.04 -17.63
N VAL A 267 -7.23 7.78 -18.28
CA VAL A 267 -6.47 6.52 -18.14
C VAL A 267 -4.96 6.77 -18.13
N SER A 268 -4.21 5.82 -17.58
CA SER A 268 -2.77 5.72 -17.84
C SER A 268 -2.51 4.89 -19.09
N GLU A 269 -1.27 4.85 -19.57
CA GLU A 269 -0.90 3.95 -20.67
C GLU A 269 -1.16 2.47 -20.33
N GLU A 270 -1.01 2.09 -19.06
CA GLU A 270 -1.29 0.71 -18.60
C GLU A 270 -2.77 0.34 -18.71
N THR A 271 -3.69 1.29 -18.49
CA THR A 271 -5.15 1.03 -18.47
C THR A 271 -5.87 1.44 -19.76
N LYS A 272 -5.14 1.94 -20.76
CA LYS A 272 -5.67 2.36 -22.07
C LYS A 272 -6.49 1.29 -22.80
N LYS A 273 -6.04 0.04 -22.76
CA LYS A 273 -6.79 -1.10 -23.34
C LYS A 273 -8.16 -1.29 -22.68
N GLY A 274 -8.28 -1.01 -21.38
CA GLY A 274 -9.55 -1.05 -20.67
C GLY A 274 -10.54 -0.01 -21.21
N ALA A 275 -10.08 1.22 -21.48
CA ALA A 275 -10.91 2.24 -22.11
C ALA A 275 -11.37 1.87 -23.53
N ASP A 276 -10.53 1.17 -24.30
CA ASP A 276 -10.92 0.63 -25.61
C ASP A 276 -12.07 -0.38 -25.50
N MET A 277 -11.96 -1.32 -24.55
CA MET A 277 -13.02 -2.30 -24.27
C MET A 277 -14.32 -1.64 -23.83
N ILE A 278 -14.24 -0.61 -22.98
CA ILE A 278 -15.40 0.18 -22.55
C ILE A 278 -16.09 0.84 -23.74
N ASN A 279 -15.33 1.52 -24.62
CA ASN A 279 -15.91 2.18 -25.78
C ASN A 279 -16.55 1.19 -26.77
N GLN A 280 -15.96 0.00 -26.96
CA GLN A 280 -16.59 -1.07 -27.75
C GLN A 280 -17.94 -1.49 -27.16
N GLN A 281 -18.03 -1.67 -25.84
CA GLN A 281 -19.30 -1.99 -25.17
C GLN A 281 -20.32 -0.84 -25.24
N ARG A 282 -19.87 0.41 -25.11
CA ARG A 282 -20.75 1.60 -25.24
C ARG A 282 -21.38 1.67 -26.62
N VAL A 283 -20.58 1.52 -27.68
CA VAL A 283 -21.08 1.51 -29.08
C VAL A 283 -22.06 0.36 -29.29
N GLY A 284 -21.74 -0.84 -28.78
CA GLY A 284 -22.65 -1.99 -28.85
C GLY A 284 -24.00 -1.79 -28.14
N ARG A 285 -24.08 -0.83 -27.21
CA ARG A 285 -25.29 -0.45 -26.47
C ARG A 285 -25.99 0.80 -27.02
N GLY A 286 -25.48 1.37 -28.12
CA GLY A 286 -26.03 2.57 -28.75
C GLY A 286 -25.56 3.89 -28.13
N PHE A 287 -24.60 3.86 -27.20
CA PHE A 287 -24.01 5.07 -26.62
C PHE A 287 -22.86 5.60 -27.46
N SER A 288 -22.64 6.91 -27.39
CA SER A 288 -21.45 7.53 -27.98
C SER A 288 -20.18 7.07 -27.24
N PRO A 289 -19.07 6.82 -27.97
CA PRO A 289 -17.79 6.52 -27.35
C PRO A 289 -17.31 7.72 -26.52
N MET A 290 -16.70 7.45 -25.37
CA MET A 290 -16.06 8.49 -24.56
C MET A 290 -14.74 8.90 -25.19
N ALA A 291 -14.41 10.19 -25.08
CA ALA A 291 -13.07 10.66 -25.34
C ALA A 291 -12.10 10.02 -24.35
N LYS A 292 -10.99 9.47 -24.84
CA LYS A 292 -9.96 8.86 -24.00
C LYS A 292 -8.86 9.87 -23.77
N PHE A 293 -8.63 10.27 -22.52
CA PHE A 293 -7.50 11.10 -22.16
C PHE A 293 -6.43 10.25 -21.48
N CYS A 294 -5.30 10.04 -22.15
CA CYS A 294 -4.21 9.21 -21.63
C CYS A 294 -3.12 10.11 -21.05
N ILE A 295 -2.83 9.95 -19.77
CA ILE A 295 -1.78 10.72 -19.10
C ILE A 295 -0.48 9.94 -19.18
N PRO A 296 0.61 10.56 -19.67
CA PRO A 296 1.93 9.96 -19.60
C PRO A 296 2.36 9.89 -18.14
N LEU A 297 2.39 8.67 -17.58
CA LEU A 297 3.03 8.44 -16.29
C LEU A 297 4.52 8.26 -16.54
N VAL A 298 5.35 9.04 -15.85
CA VAL A 298 6.81 8.90 -15.94
C VAL A 298 7.19 7.59 -15.26
N ALA A 299 7.74 6.66 -16.03
CA ALA A 299 8.48 5.55 -15.48
C ALA A 299 9.82 6.11 -14.94
N ASP A 300 10.16 5.80 -13.70
CA ASP A 300 11.51 6.08 -13.22
C ASP A 300 12.46 5.03 -13.80
N ASP A 301 13.23 5.43 -14.81
CA ASP A 301 14.24 4.61 -15.50
C ASP A 301 15.55 4.44 -14.69
N SER A 302 15.58 4.83 -13.41
CA SER A 302 16.76 4.61 -12.56
C SER A 302 16.83 3.16 -12.06
N HIS A 303 17.31 2.29 -12.94
CA HIS A 303 17.80 0.94 -12.63
C HIS A 303 19.16 0.99 -11.91
N ASP A 304 19.27 1.71 -10.79
CA ASP A 304 20.43 1.59 -9.89
C ASP A 304 20.11 0.59 -8.77
N ALA A 305 21.02 -0.36 -8.56
CA ALA A 305 20.88 -1.54 -7.70
C ALA A 305 20.82 -1.25 -6.18
N HIS A 306 20.46 -0.03 -5.78
CA HIS A 306 20.32 0.40 -4.40
C HIS A 306 19.03 1.21 -4.21
N GLN A 307 17.98 0.56 -3.70
CA GLN A 307 16.83 1.08 -2.93
C GLN A 307 16.03 2.31 -3.46
N ASP A 308 14.71 2.10 -3.58
CA ASP A 308 13.64 3.09 -3.28
C ASP A 308 13.34 4.28 -4.22
N ALA A 309 13.42 4.15 -5.56
CA ALA A 309 12.93 5.21 -6.47
C ALA A 309 11.54 4.97 -7.10
N LYS A 310 11.11 3.70 -7.29
CA LYS A 310 9.79 3.42 -7.88
C LYS A 310 8.69 3.42 -6.82
N VAL A 311 7.99 4.54 -6.64
CA VAL A 311 6.79 4.57 -5.78
C VAL A 311 5.57 4.09 -6.57
N SER A 312 5.36 2.76 -6.58
CA SER A 312 4.18 2.09 -7.11
C SER A 312 3.41 1.36 -6.01
N SER A 313 2.13 1.03 -6.22
CA SER A 313 1.38 0.21 -5.26
C SER A 313 1.99 -1.17 -5.02
N SER A 314 2.71 -1.76 -6.00
CA SER A 314 3.41 -3.04 -5.82
C SER A 314 4.59 -2.90 -4.87
N SER A 315 5.48 -1.93 -5.11
CA SER A 315 6.62 -1.65 -4.23
C SER A 315 6.19 -1.26 -2.81
N ILE A 316 5.08 -0.51 -2.65
CA ILE A 316 4.54 -0.19 -1.32
C ILE A 316 4.13 -1.48 -0.58
N ARG A 317 3.47 -2.41 -1.27
CA ARG A 317 3.12 -3.72 -0.68
C ARG A 317 4.34 -4.57 -0.37
N GLU A 318 5.38 -4.52 -1.20
CA GLU A 318 6.65 -5.18 -0.92
C GLU A 318 7.35 -4.60 0.31
N GLN A 319 7.34 -3.27 0.49
CA GLN A 319 7.90 -2.59 1.66
C GLN A 319 7.15 -2.91 2.97
N LYS A 320 5.88 -3.34 2.88
CA LYS A 320 5.12 -3.85 4.04
C LYS A 320 5.67 -5.19 4.56
N LEU A 321 6.36 -5.96 3.73
CA LEU A 321 6.91 -7.26 4.14
C LEU A 321 8.01 -7.10 5.19
N GLY A 322 8.01 -7.99 6.17
CA GLY A 322 8.91 -7.94 7.33
C GLY A 322 8.62 -6.79 8.31
N ARG A 323 7.61 -5.96 8.06
CA ARG A 323 7.17 -4.91 8.99
C ARG A 323 5.92 -5.34 9.75
N LEU A 324 5.68 -4.65 10.86
CA LEU A 324 4.50 -4.87 11.69
C LEU A 324 3.26 -4.31 10.97
N LEU A 325 2.38 -5.20 10.52
CA LEU A 325 1.10 -4.86 9.89
C LEU A 325 -0.01 -4.64 10.92
N ARG A 326 0.07 -5.36 12.04
CA ARG A 326 -0.91 -5.32 13.12
C ARG A 326 -0.20 -5.34 14.46
N GLN A 327 -0.63 -4.46 15.36
CA GLN A 327 -0.12 -4.43 16.72
C GLN A 327 -0.40 -5.77 17.42
N PRO A 328 0.57 -6.32 18.18
CA PRO A 328 0.34 -7.45 19.06
C PRO A 328 -0.73 -7.09 20.10
N GLU A 329 -1.71 -7.96 20.30
CA GLU A 329 -2.70 -7.76 21.36
C GLU A 329 -2.04 -7.98 22.74
N PRO A 330 -2.36 -7.16 23.76
CA PRO A 330 -1.86 -7.38 25.11
C PRO A 330 -2.38 -8.71 25.67
N ARG A 331 -1.47 -9.56 26.17
CA ARG A 331 -1.83 -10.88 26.73
C ARG A 331 -1.29 -11.05 28.13
N SER A 332 -2.15 -10.87 29.12
CA SER A 332 -1.80 -10.98 30.55
C SER A 332 -1.50 -12.42 31.00
N ASN A 333 -1.96 -13.41 30.25
CA ASN A 333 -1.75 -14.83 30.54
C ASN A 333 -0.41 -15.37 30.03
N LEU A 334 0.34 -14.61 29.25
CA LEU A 334 1.65 -15.01 28.74
C LEU A 334 2.78 -14.37 29.55
N PRO A 335 3.87 -15.11 29.83
CA PRO A 335 5.03 -14.51 30.46
C PRO A 335 5.69 -13.51 29.51
N ALA A 336 6.27 -12.44 30.05
CA ALA A 336 6.96 -11.44 29.24
C ALA A 336 8.15 -12.02 28.45
N ARG A 337 8.79 -13.07 28.99
CA ARG A 337 9.90 -13.81 28.38
C ARG A 337 9.78 -15.33 28.61
N PRO A 338 10.21 -16.16 27.65
CA PRO A 338 10.66 -15.78 26.31
C PRO A 338 9.50 -15.24 25.45
N TYR A 339 9.79 -14.32 24.53
CA TYR A 339 8.77 -13.77 23.64
C TYR A 339 8.43 -14.80 22.55
N LEU A 340 7.24 -15.38 22.65
CA LEU A 340 6.71 -16.42 21.76
C LEU A 340 6.10 -15.83 20.48
N ILE A 341 6.56 -16.32 19.32
CA ILE A 341 6.04 -15.94 18.00
C ILE A 341 5.68 -17.19 17.22
N GLY A 342 4.48 -17.25 16.65
CA GLY A 342 4.10 -18.30 15.71
C GLY A 342 4.69 -18.04 14.34
N LEU A 343 5.37 -19.01 13.74
CA LEU A 343 5.76 -18.97 12.34
C LEU A 343 4.85 -19.93 11.55
N THR A 344 4.02 -19.37 10.69
CA THR A 344 3.08 -20.13 9.83
C THR A 344 3.28 -19.80 8.36
N GLY A 345 2.60 -20.52 7.47
CA GLY A 345 2.69 -20.33 6.04
C GLY A 345 2.20 -21.55 5.29
N GLY A 346 1.61 -21.31 4.12
CA GLY A 346 1.07 -22.36 3.26
C GLY A 346 2.13 -23.36 2.82
N ILE A 347 1.70 -24.47 2.26
CA ILE A 347 2.59 -25.47 1.69
C ILE A 347 3.55 -24.82 0.67
N ALA A 348 4.82 -25.24 0.70
CA ALA A 348 5.90 -24.72 -0.15
C ALA A 348 6.24 -23.21 0.00
N SER A 349 5.67 -22.50 0.97
CA SER A 349 5.93 -21.07 1.25
C SER A 349 7.35 -20.71 1.73
N GLY A 350 8.26 -21.69 1.88
CA GLY A 350 9.64 -21.42 2.33
C GLY A 350 9.80 -21.17 3.83
N LYS A 351 8.75 -21.41 4.63
CA LYS A 351 8.72 -21.23 6.09
C LYS A 351 9.96 -21.77 6.83
N SER A 352 10.37 -23.00 6.53
CA SER A 352 11.52 -23.61 7.21
C SER A 352 12.85 -22.94 6.87
N SER A 353 12.97 -22.32 5.68
CA SER A 353 14.14 -21.50 5.34
C SER A 353 14.17 -20.21 6.14
N VAL A 354 13.01 -19.57 6.33
CA VAL A 354 12.85 -18.39 7.19
C VAL A 354 13.18 -18.74 8.64
N GLY A 355 12.65 -19.86 9.15
CA GLY A 355 12.91 -20.35 10.51
C GLY A 355 14.39 -20.55 10.78
N LYS A 356 15.11 -21.24 9.87
CA LYS A 356 16.57 -21.42 9.98
C LYS A 356 17.33 -20.09 10.01
N ARG A 357 16.89 -19.10 9.24
CA ARG A 357 17.53 -17.78 9.28
C ARG A 357 17.32 -17.10 10.64
N LEU A 358 16.10 -17.15 11.18
CA LEU A 358 15.78 -16.58 12.49
C LEU A 358 16.58 -17.25 13.61
N GLU A 359 16.75 -18.57 13.54
CA GLU A 359 17.61 -19.32 14.46
C GLU A 359 19.07 -18.84 14.40
N ALA A 360 19.62 -18.65 13.19
CA ALA A 360 20.96 -18.10 12.99
C ALA A 360 21.12 -16.65 13.50
N LEU A 361 20.03 -15.88 13.54
CA LEU A 361 19.98 -14.54 14.14
C LEU A 361 19.84 -14.55 15.66
N GLY A 362 19.72 -15.73 16.28
CA GLY A 362 19.73 -15.91 17.72
C GLY A 362 18.41 -16.40 18.33
N ALA A 363 17.34 -16.53 17.55
CA ALA A 363 16.07 -17.03 18.07
C ALA A 363 16.15 -18.51 18.49
N GLY A 364 15.26 -18.93 19.39
CA GLY A 364 14.93 -20.34 19.57
C GLY A 364 13.93 -20.77 18.51
N LEU A 365 14.16 -21.89 17.82
CA LEU A 365 13.25 -22.41 16.81
C LEU A 365 12.66 -23.76 17.27
N ILE A 366 11.34 -23.88 17.23
CA ILE A 366 10.61 -25.08 17.62
C ILE A 366 9.74 -25.51 16.44
N SER A 367 10.06 -26.66 15.84
CA SER A 367 9.21 -27.25 14.80
C SER A 367 8.11 -28.09 15.45
N SER A 368 6.88 -27.58 15.39
CA SER A 368 5.69 -28.27 15.90
C SER A 368 5.38 -29.53 15.10
N ASP A 369 5.67 -29.52 13.79
CA ASP A 369 5.47 -30.69 12.92
C ASP A 369 6.41 -31.84 13.35
N LEU A 370 7.67 -31.55 13.70
CA LEU A 370 8.59 -32.54 14.25
C LEU A 370 8.19 -33.01 15.66
N LEU A 371 7.67 -32.12 16.50
CA LEU A 371 7.20 -32.49 17.84
C LEU A 371 5.90 -33.29 17.81
N ALA A 372 5.00 -33.03 16.86
CA ALA A 372 3.78 -33.80 16.69
C ALA A 372 4.11 -35.27 16.43
N HIS A 373 5.12 -35.55 15.60
CA HIS A 373 5.62 -36.91 15.39
C HIS A 373 6.16 -37.57 16.65
N LYS A 374 6.78 -36.81 17.55
CA LYS A 374 7.26 -37.32 18.84
C LYS A 374 6.12 -37.52 19.84
N ALA A 375 5.05 -36.75 19.72
CA ALA A 375 3.92 -36.75 20.66
C ALA A 375 3.22 -38.10 20.76
N TYR A 376 3.20 -38.89 19.67
CA TYR A 376 2.58 -40.20 19.61
C TYR A 376 3.58 -41.35 19.39
N MET A 377 4.85 -41.18 19.80
CA MET A 377 5.79 -42.31 19.83
C MET A 377 5.29 -43.43 20.75
N LYS A 378 5.67 -44.68 20.44
CA LYS A 378 5.29 -45.87 21.20
C LYS A 378 5.48 -45.65 22.70
N GLY A 379 4.45 -45.94 23.47
CA GLY A 379 4.44 -45.77 24.94
C GLY A 379 3.95 -44.41 25.45
N SER A 380 3.76 -43.41 24.58
CA SER A 380 3.16 -42.13 24.97
C SER A 380 1.65 -42.25 25.23
N GLU A 381 1.07 -41.32 26.00
CA GLU A 381 -0.38 -41.23 26.23
C GLU A 381 -1.15 -41.12 24.90
N ALA A 382 -0.70 -40.22 24.01
CA ALA A 382 -1.33 -40.02 22.71
C ALA A 382 -1.24 -41.27 21.80
N TYR A 383 -0.15 -42.04 21.87
CA TYR A 383 -0.04 -43.31 21.14
C TYR A 383 -1.18 -44.26 21.52
N HIS A 384 -1.41 -44.47 22.82
CA HIS A 384 -2.45 -45.39 23.28
C HIS A 384 -3.85 -44.89 22.91
N GLU A 385 -4.10 -43.59 22.98
CA GLU A 385 -5.38 -42.99 22.61
C GLU A 385 -5.65 -43.08 21.10
N ILE A 386 -4.62 -42.90 20.26
CA ILE A 386 -4.72 -43.09 18.81
C ILE A 386 -5.02 -44.56 18.48
N VAL A 387 -4.27 -45.51 19.05
CA VAL A 387 -4.50 -46.95 18.80
C VAL A 387 -5.90 -47.37 19.28
N LYS A 388 -6.35 -46.87 20.42
CA LYS A 388 -7.72 -47.10 20.92
C LYS A 388 -8.79 -46.56 19.97
N THR A 389 -8.56 -45.39 19.38
CA THR A 389 -9.54 -44.71 18.51
C THR A 389 -9.58 -45.30 17.11
N PHE A 390 -8.42 -45.63 16.54
CA PHE A 390 -8.30 -46.03 15.12
C PHE A 390 -8.01 -47.52 14.90
N GLY A 391 -7.86 -48.30 15.98
CA GLY A 391 -7.61 -49.74 15.96
C GLY A 391 -6.13 -50.11 15.95
N GLU A 392 -5.83 -51.39 16.14
CA GLU A 392 -4.46 -51.90 16.12
C GLU A 392 -3.89 -52.06 14.70
N ASP A 393 -4.74 -52.07 13.67
CA ASP A 393 -4.33 -52.24 12.27
C ASP A 393 -3.42 -51.13 11.74
N ILE A 394 -3.44 -49.96 12.40
CA ILE A 394 -2.55 -48.84 12.10
C ILE A 394 -1.18 -48.97 12.77
N VAL A 395 -0.95 -49.97 13.61
CA VAL A 395 0.35 -50.24 14.25
C VAL A 395 1.13 -51.21 13.38
N ASN A 396 2.38 -50.87 13.09
CA ASN A 396 3.28 -51.77 12.40
C ASN A 396 3.66 -52.94 13.35
N PRO A 397 3.40 -54.21 12.99
CA PRO A 397 3.62 -55.34 13.89
C PRO A 397 5.07 -55.57 14.33
N GLU A 398 6.04 -55.17 13.51
CA GLU A 398 7.47 -55.39 13.77
C GLU A 398 8.06 -54.32 14.70
N SER A 399 7.79 -53.06 14.41
CA SER A 399 8.30 -51.92 15.20
C SER A 399 7.41 -51.60 16.41
N GLY A 400 6.11 -51.88 16.30
CA GLY A 400 5.10 -51.40 17.24
C GLY A 400 4.89 -49.88 17.19
N GLU A 401 5.27 -49.22 16.09
CA GLU A 401 5.00 -47.80 15.85
C GLU A 401 3.74 -47.60 14.99
N ILE A 402 3.13 -46.42 15.08
CA ILE A 402 2.01 -46.05 14.22
C ILE A 402 2.49 -45.89 12.77
N GLU A 403 1.91 -46.68 11.87
CA GLU A 403 2.13 -46.63 10.44
C GLU A 403 1.37 -45.45 9.82
N ARG A 404 2.06 -44.31 9.73
CA ARG A 404 1.47 -43.02 9.30
C ARG A 404 0.78 -43.06 7.94
N ARG A 405 1.24 -43.89 7.01
CA ARG A 405 0.60 -44.04 5.70
C ARG A 405 -0.81 -44.63 5.85
N LYS A 406 -0.98 -45.68 6.67
CA LYS A 406 -2.29 -46.30 6.95
C LYS A 406 -3.19 -45.34 7.71
N LEU A 407 -2.68 -44.72 8.79
CA LEU A 407 -3.45 -43.73 9.55
C LEU A 407 -3.87 -42.56 8.66
N GLY A 408 -2.96 -42.06 7.81
CA GLY A 408 -3.22 -41.01 6.84
C GLY A 408 -4.35 -41.34 5.88
N THR A 409 -4.35 -42.54 5.28
CA THR A 409 -5.46 -42.99 4.41
C THR A 409 -6.80 -42.94 5.12
N ILE A 410 -6.85 -43.34 6.40
CA ILE A 410 -8.07 -43.33 7.20
C ILE A 410 -8.53 -41.89 7.47
N VAL A 411 -7.66 -41.04 8.03
CA VAL A 411 -8.07 -39.69 8.49
C VAL A 411 -8.25 -38.70 7.35
N PHE A 412 -7.52 -38.81 6.25
CA PHE A 412 -7.70 -37.90 5.10
C PHE A 412 -8.90 -38.27 4.23
N SER A 413 -9.49 -39.44 4.42
CA SER A 413 -10.75 -39.84 3.77
C SER A 413 -12.00 -39.37 4.52
N ASP A 414 -11.87 -38.96 5.79
CA ASP A 414 -13.00 -38.63 6.67
C ASP A 414 -12.65 -37.45 7.60
N LYS A 415 -13.33 -36.32 7.40
CA LYS A 415 -13.11 -35.09 8.18
C LYS A 415 -13.32 -35.30 9.69
N SER A 416 -14.30 -36.13 10.08
CA SER A 416 -14.59 -36.40 11.50
C SER A 416 -13.43 -37.16 12.16
N LYS A 417 -12.86 -38.13 11.45
CA LYS A 417 -11.69 -38.88 11.91
C LYS A 417 -10.43 -38.01 12.00
N LEU A 418 -10.26 -37.08 11.06
CA LEU A 418 -9.18 -36.09 11.13
C LEU A 418 -9.32 -35.21 12.38
N ASP A 419 -10.53 -34.77 12.70
CA ASP A 419 -10.80 -33.94 13.87
C ASP A 419 -10.58 -34.72 15.17
N GLN A 420 -10.94 -36.01 15.22
CA GLN A 420 -10.60 -36.91 16.33
C GLN A 420 -9.09 -37.04 16.52
N LEU A 421 -8.34 -37.29 15.44
CA LEU A 421 -6.88 -37.39 15.52
C LEU A 421 -6.26 -36.08 16.02
N ASN A 422 -6.70 -34.94 15.48
CA ASN A 422 -6.22 -33.62 15.88
C ASN A 422 -6.52 -33.33 17.37
N GLY A 423 -7.69 -33.75 17.86
CA GLY A 423 -8.07 -33.63 19.27
C GLY A 423 -7.13 -34.36 20.24
N ILE A 424 -6.49 -35.44 19.77
CA ILE A 424 -5.50 -36.20 20.56
C ILE A 424 -4.09 -35.61 20.39
N VAL A 425 -3.69 -35.35 19.15
CA VAL A 425 -2.31 -34.98 18.81
C VAL A 425 -1.99 -33.54 19.22
N TRP A 426 -2.91 -32.57 19.05
CA TRP A 426 -2.61 -31.17 19.33
C TRP A 426 -2.33 -30.90 20.82
N PRO A 427 -3.12 -31.39 21.79
CA PRO A 427 -2.80 -31.20 23.21
C PRO A 427 -1.47 -31.85 23.61
N ALA A 428 -1.18 -33.06 23.11
CA ALA A 428 0.09 -33.74 23.37
C ALA A 428 1.28 -32.97 22.78
N THR A 429 1.12 -32.42 21.58
CA THR A 429 2.15 -31.58 20.93
C THR A 429 2.36 -30.28 21.69
N ALA A 430 1.29 -29.64 22.15
CA ALA A 430 1.38 -28.41 22.94
C ALA A 430 2.18 -28.61 24.24
N LYS A 431 2.01 -29.74 24.94
CA LYS A 431 2.83 -30.10 26.11
C LYS A 431 4.33 -30.15 25.77
N LEU A 432 4.68 -30.81 24.66
CA LEU A 432 6.07 -30.90 24.19
C LEU A 432 6.64 -29.55 23.77
N VAL A 433 5.83 -28.70 23.12
CA VAL A 433 6.22 -27.33 22.74
C VAL A 433 6.52 -26.52 24.00
N GLN A 434 5.67 -26.57 25.03
CA GLN A 434 5.89 -25.86 26.30
C GLN A 434 7.16 -26.31 27.01
N GLN A 435 7.42 -27.63 27.06
CA GLN A 435 8.69 -28.15 27.58
C GLN A 435 9.87 -27.57 26.79
N LYS A 436 9.78 -27.57 25.45
CA LYS A 436 10.87 -27.09 24.59
C LYS A 436 11.12 -25.58 24.73
N ILE A 437 10.06 -24.80 24.95
CA ILE A 437 10.15 -23.37 25.26
C ILE A 437 10.98 -23.19 26.54
N GLY A 438 10.67 -23.94 27.60
CA GLY A 438 11.41 -23.88 28.87
C GLY A 438 12.89 -24.22 28.71
N GLU A 439 13.21 -25.28 27.96
CA GLU A 439 14.59 -25.68 27.66
C GLU A 439 15.36 -24.58 26.92
N LEU A 440 14.77 -24.00 25.86
CA LEU A 440 15.39 -22.94 25.08
C LEU A 440 15.58 -21.67 25.91
N TYR A 441 14.63 -21.34 26.78
CA TYR A 441 14.76 -20.19 27.66
C TYR A 441 15.90 -20.36 28.67
N GLN A 442 16.06 -21.56 29.26
CA GLN A 442 17.22 -21.88 30.11
C GLN A 442 18.56 -21.78 29.36
N GLN A 443 18.56 -21.94 28.04
CA GLN A 443 19.71 -21.72 27.17
C GLN A 443 19.92 -20.25 26.77
N GLY A 444 19.17 -19.31 27.36
CA GLY A 444 19.29 -17.87 27.13
C GLY A 444 18.54 -17.37 25.89
N LYS A 445 17.61 -18.15 25.32
CA LYS A 445 16.80 -17.71 24.18
C LYS A 445 15.67 -16.79 24.65
N GLU A 446 15.82 -15.50 24.41
CA GLU A 446 14.83 -14.45 24.78
C GLU A 446 13.59 -14.38 23.86
N VAL A 447 13.68 -14.98 22.67
CA VAL A 447 12.61 -15.04 21.67
C VAL A 447 12.55 -16.45 21.09
N CYS A 448 11.36 -17.03 21.05
CA CYS A 448 11.12 -18.38 20.52
C CYS A 448 10.09 -18.34 19.39
N PHE A 449 10.44 -18.90 18.23
CA PHE A 449 9.54 -19.14 17.13
C PHE A 449 8.98 -20.56 17.18
N ILE A 450 7.66 -20.68 17.15
CA ILE A 450 6.92 -21.94 17.06
C ILE A 450 6.48 -22.09 15.60
N GLU A 451 7.23 -22.89 14.83
CA GLU A 451 6.92 -23.20 13.44
C GLU A 451 5.83 -24.28 13.37
N ALA A 452 4.69 -23.96 12.76
CA ALA A 452 3.61 -24.92 12.53
C ALA A 452 2.89 -24.61 11.22
N ALA A 453 2.64 -25.62 10.38
CA ALA A 453 1.90 -25.44 9.13
C ALA A 453 0.43 -25.06 9.35
N LEU A 454 -0.20 -25.63 10.39
CA LEU A 454 -1.62 -25.46 10.74
C LEU A 454 -1.82 -24.58 11.98
N LEU A 455 -0.95 -23.61 12.20
CA LEU A 455 -0.94 -22.79 13.43
C LEU A 455 -2.25 -22.05 13.66
N LEU A 456 -2.83 -21.48 12.60
CA LEU A 456 -4.06 -20.70 12.68
C LEU A 456 -5.28 -21.62 12.78
N GLU A 457 -5.28 -22.70 12.00
CA GLU A 457 -6.31 -23.73 11.98
C GLU A 457 -6.44 -24.43 13.35
N ALA A 458 -5.33 -24.60 14.07
CA ALA A 458 -5.30 -25.15 15.43
C ALA A 458 -5.63 -24.11 16.53
N ASN A 459 -5.89 -22.85 16.16
CA ASN A 459 -6.11 -21.73 17.10
C ASN A 459 -4.99 -21.53 18.13
N TRP A 460 -3.76 -21.92 17.78
CA TRP A 460 -2.58 -21.73 18.64
C TRP A 460 -2.12 -20.27 18.68
N SER A 461 -2.62 -19.44 17.77
CA SER A 461 -2.43 -17.99 17.78
C SER A 461 -2.78 -17.37 19.13
N SER A 462 -3.72 -17.94 19.91
CA SER A 462 -4.14 -17.52 21.26
C SER A 462 -3.10 -17.74 22.38
N GLN A 463 -2.02 -18.47 22.09
CA GLN A 463 -0.94 -18.78 23.04
C GLN A 463 0.40 -18.10 22.69
N LEU A 464 0.36 -17.15 21.75
CA LEU A 464 1.54 -16.50 21.18
C LEU A 464 1.42 -14.98 21.28
N HIS A 465 2.54 -14.26 21.39
CA HIS A 465 2.48 -12.79 21.39
C HIS A 465 2.23 -12.25 19.98
N GLU A 466 2.81 -12.91 18.97
CA GLU A 466 2.67 -12.55 17.58
C GLU A 466 2.54 -13.77 16.67
N VAL A 467 1.96 -13.55 15.49
CA VAL A 467 1.95 -14.51 14.37
C VAL A 467 2.67 -13.89 13.17
N TRP A 468 3.64 -14.62 12.65
CA TRP A 468 4.36 -14.29 11.42
C TRP A 468 4.00 -15.32 10.36
N SER A 469 3.66 -14.88 9.15
CA SER A 469 3.32 -15.78 8.04
C SER A 469 4.26 -15.64 6.87
N CYS A 470 4.56 -16.78 6.24
CA CYS A 470 5.23 -16.85 4.93
C CYS A 470 4.17 -17.09 3.84
N VAL A 471 4.15 -16.22 2.82
CA VAL A 471 3.21 -16.32 1.69
C VAL A 471 3.95 -16.36 0.36
N ILE A 472 3.37 -17.07 -0.60
CA ILE A 472 3.75 -17.05 -2.03
C ILE A 472 2.47 -17.21 -2.86
N PRO A 473 2.46 -16.75 -4.12
CA PRO A 473 1.34 -17.01 -5.03
C PRO A 473 1.07 -18.51 -5.20
N GLU A 474 -0.20 -18.89 -5.38
CA GLU A 474 -0.62 -20.30 -5.60
C GLU A 474 0.18 -20.95 -6.74
N LYS A 475 0.38 -20.22 -7.84
CA LYS A 475 1.17 -20.68 -8.99
C LYS A 475 2.60 -21.07 -8.61
N GLU A 476 3.24 -20.28 -7.77
CA GLU A 476 4.60 -20.56 -7.28
C GLU A 476 4.62 -21.77 -6.34
N ALA A 477 3.61 -21.90 -5.48
CA ALA A 477 3.47 -23.07 -4.61
C ALA A 477 3.31 -24.37 -5.41
N VAL A 478 2.55 -24.35 -6.51
CA VAL A 478 2.42 -25.48 -7.44
C VAL A 478 3.77 -25.84 -8.06
N LEU A 479 4.51 -24.85 -8.58
CA LEU A 479 5.83 -25.08 -9.18
C LEU A 479 6.81 -25.73 -8.19
N ARG A 480 6.84 -25.25 -6.95
CA ARG A 480 7.70 -25.81 -5.89
C ARG A 480 7.28 -27.21 -5.47
N LEU A 481 5.98 -27.49 -5.39
CA LEU A 481 5.47 -28.82 -5.08
C LEU A 481 5.79 -29.82 -6.18
N HIS A 482 5.69 -29.40 -7.44
CA HIS A 482 6.10 -30.22 -8.56
C HIS A 482 7.60 -30.55 -8.49
N ALA A 483 8.44 -29.53 -8.31
CA ALA A 483 9.89 -29.70 -8.27
C ALA A 483 10.38 -30.55 -7.07
N ARG A 484 9.76 -30.41 -5.90
CA ARG A 484 10.17 -31.09 -4.67
C ARG A 484 9.55 -32.49 -4.50
N ASP A 485 8.26 -32.62 -4.79
CA ASP A 485 7.45 -33.79 -4.44
C ASP A 485 6.97 -34.58 -5.68
N GLY A 486 7.23 -34.09 -6.90
CA GLY A 486 6.81 -34.73 -8.15
C GLY A 486 5.30 -34.72 -8.38
N LEU A 487 4.56 -33.84 -7.69
CA LEU A 487 3.09 -33.79 -7.77
C LEU A 487 2.61 -33.18 -9.09
N GLY A 488 1.49 -33.70 -9.61
CA GLY A 488 0.75 -33.07 -10.69
C GLY A 488 0.06 -31.78 -10.23
N GLU A 489 -0.27 -30.90 -11.18
CA GLU A 489 -0.89 -29.58 -10.89
C GLU A 489 -2.20 -29.72 -10.10
N GLU A 490 -3.09 -30.64 -10.49
CA GLU A 490 -4.37 -30.83 -9.79
C GLU A 490 -4.20 -31.31 -8.34
N GLU A 491 -3.28 -32.24 -8.10
CA GLU A 491 -2.98 -32.74 -6.75
C GLU A 491 -2.33 -31.65 -5.88
N ALA A 492 -1.42 -30.86 -6.46
CA ALA A 492 -0.79 -29.74 -5.78
C ALA A 492 -1.84 -28.69 -5.39
N LEU A 493 -2.72 -28.30 -6.31
CA LEU A 493 -3.81 -27.37 -6.05
C LEU A 493 -4.78 -27.87 -4.97
N LYS A 494 -5.13 -29.16 -4.99
CA LYS A 494 -5.98 -29.77 -3.97
C LYS A 494 -5.36 -29.66 -2.57
N ARG A 495 -4.04 -29.83 -2.45
CA ARG A 495 -3.31 -29.69 -1.18
C ARG A 495 -3.15 -28.23 -0.74
N ILE A 496 -2.95 -27.31 -1.68
CA ILE A 496 -2.85 -25.88 -1.37
C ILE A 496 -4.19 -25.37 -0.85
N ARG A 497 -5.29 -25.69 -1.55
CA ARG A 497 -6.64 -25.20 -1.25
C ARG A 497 -7.31 -25.91 -0.08
N SER A 498 -6.74 -27.01 0.44
CA SER A 498 -7.22 -27.62 1.69
C SER A 498 -6.72 -26.91 2.95
N GLN A 499 -5.77 -25.99 2.81
CA GLN A 499 -5.27 -25.13 3.89
C GLN A 499 -5.96 -23.76 3.83
N SER A 500 -5.82 -22.93 4.88
CA SER A 500 -6.29 -21.54 4.81
C SER A 500 -5.71 -20.79 3.61
N SER A 501 -6.40 -19.77 3.10
CA SER A 501 -5.90 -18.93 2.01
C SER A 501 -4.78 -17.99 2.47
N ASN A 502 -4.07 -17.35 1.54
CA ASN A 502 -3.09 -16.34 1.90
C ASN A 502 -3.74 -15.12 2.54
N GLU A 503 -4.92 -14.71 2.08
CA GLU A 503 -5.69 -13.59 2.65
C GLU A 503 -5.97 -13.85 4.12
N TYR A 504 -6.51 -15.03 4.45
CA TYR A 504 -6.76 -15.41 5.84
C TYR A 504 -5.47 -15.38 6.68
N ARG A 505 -4.32 -15.81 6.14
CA ARG A 505 -3.05 -15.74 6.87
C ARG A 505 -2.60 -14.32 7.11
N VAL A 506 -2.64 -13.46 6.09
CA VAL A 506 -2.27 -12.04 6.19
C VAL A 506 -3.17 -11.34 7.22
N ASP A 507 -4.49 -11.57 7.12
CA ASP A 507 -5.51 -11.04 8.02
C ASP A 507 -5.42 -11.57 9.45
N ASN A 508 -4.60 -12.60 9.72
CA ASN A 508 -4.33 -13.13 11.05
C ASN A 508 -2.84 -13.09 11.46
N SER A 509 -2.02 -12.31 10.74
CA SER A 509 -0.59 -12.12 11.05
C SER A 509 -0.27 -10.70 11.55
N ASN A 510 0.73 -10.60 12.42
CA ASN A 510 1.38 -9.37 12.82
C ASN A 510 2.46 -8.96 11.82
N VAL A 511 3.18 -9.93 11.25
CA VAL A 511 4.22 -9.71 10.23
C VAL A 511 4.02 -10.71 9.10
N VAL A 512 4.20 -10.27 7.85
CA VAL A 512 4.13 -11.13 6.66
C VAL A 512 5.47 -11.09 5.96
N LEU A 513 5.93 -12.25 5.51
CA LEU A 513 7.14 -12.46 4.73
C LEU A 513 6.76 -13.13 3.41
N CYS A 514 7.46 -12.80 2.34
CA CYS A 514 7.25 -13.43 1.04
C CYS A 514 8.55 -14.00 0.50
N THR A 515 8.54 -15.31 0.21
CA THR A 515 9.72 -16.03 -0.32
C THR A 515 9.69 -16.18 -1.83
N LEU A 516 8.92 -15.34 -2.53
CA LEU A 516 8.73 -15.41 -3.98
C LEU A 516 10.01 -15.09 -4.77
N TRP A 517 10.74 -14.06 -4.34
CA TRP A 517 11.96 -13.61 -5.01
C TRP A 517 13.19 -14.38 -4.53
N ASP A 518 14.34 -14.00 -5.09
CA ASP A 518 15.63 -14.59 -4.77
C ASP A 518 15.92 -14.65 -3.27
N TYR A 519 16.76 -15.61 -2.90
CA TYR A 519 17.13 -15.90 -1.52
C TYR A 519 17.52 -14.64 -0.74
N GLN A 520 18.33 -13.76 -1.34
CA GLN A 520 18.80 -12.52 -0.72
C GLN A 520 17.66 -11.54 -0.40
N VAL A 521 16.63 -11.44 -1.24
CA VAL A 521 15.47 -10.58 -0.99
C VAL A 521 14.70 -11.09 0.22
N THR A 522 14.52 -12.41 0.33
CA THR A 522 13.90 -13.02 1.51
C THR A 522 14.73 -12.76 2.77
N GLN A 523 16.05 -12.88 2.68
CA GLN A 523 16.96 -12.64 3.80
C GLN A 523 16.84 -11.21 4.34
N GLN A 524 16.79 -10.21 3.47
CA GLN A 524 16.61 -8.81 3.87
C GLN A 524 15.28 -8.57 4.61
N GLN A 525 14.19 -9.21 4.16
CA GLN A 525 12.90 -9.13 4.86
C GLN A 525 13.00 -9.71 6.28
N VAL A 526 13.64 -10.88 6.44
CA VAL A 526 13.81 -11.54 7.75
C VAL A 526 14.68 -10.71 8.69
N GLU A 527 15.80 -10.18 8.20
CA GLU A 527 16.70 -9.31 8.96
C GLU A 527 15.99 -8.02 9.41
N THR A 528 15.22 -7.40 8.51
CA THR A 528 14.42 -6.21 8.83
C THR A 528 13.39 -6.52 9.91
N ALA A 529 12.66 -7.63 9.77
CA ALA A 529 11.66 -8.06 10.73
C ALA A 529 12.27 -8.36 12.11
N TRP A 530 13.41 -9.03 12.14
CA TRP A 530 14.15 -9.32 13.37
C TRP A 530 14.64 -8.05 14.05
N LYS A 531 15.23 -7.11 13.29
CA LYS A 531 15.68 -5.82 13.83
C LYS A 531 14.53 -5.05 14.46
N LEU A 532 13.41 -4.90 13.74
CA LEU A 532 12.22 -4.20 14.24
C LEU A 532 11.60 -4.91 15.46
N LEU A 533 11.73 -6.23 15.56
CA LEU A 533 11.36 -7.02 16.75
C LEU A 533 12.23 -6.68 17.95
N GLN A 534 13.54 -6.66 17.78
CA GLN A 534 14.44 -6.31 18.87
C GLN A 534 14.22 -4.86 19.35
N GLU A 535 13.95 -3.93 18.44
CA GLU A 535 13.64 -2.54 18.78
C GLU A 535 12.36 -2.40 19.61
N ARG A 536 11.25 -3.03 19.18
CA ARG A 536 9.99 -2.98 19.95
C ARG A 536 10.13 -3.64 21.32
N LEU A 537 10.83 -4.78 21.40
CA LEU A 537 11.04 -5.47 22.66
C LEU A 537 11.87 -4.66 23.66
N LYS A 538 12.88 -3.90 23.20
CA LYS A 538 13.64 -2.99 24.06
C LYS A 538 12.76 -1.88 24.65
N GLN A 539 11.89 -1.29 23.83
CA GLN A 539 10.98 -0.23 24.27
C GLN A 539 9.99 -0.71 25.34
N PHE A 540 9.54 -1.97 25.27
CA PHE A 540 8.70 -2.56 26.32
C PHE A 540 9.45 -2.70 27.65
N THR A 541 10.73 -3.08 27.61
CA THR A 541 11.54 -3.19 28.84
C THR A 541 11.77 -1.84 29.50
N THR A 542 12.06 -0.78 28.73
CA THR A 542 12.32 0.56 29.28
C THR A 542 11.07 1.26 29.84
N LYS A 543 9.85 0.89 29.42
CA LYS A 543 8.61 1.45 29.97
C LYS A 543 8.14 0.76 31.26
N GLN A 544 8.72 -0.38 31.63
CA GLN A 544 8.38 -1.14 32.83
C GLN A 544 9.37 -0.93 33.99
N THR A 545 10.55 -0.39 33.70
CA THR A 545 11.51 0.16 34.67
C THR A 545 11.25 1.63 34.90
#